data_AF-A0A7D5N463-F1
#
_entry.id   AF-A0A7D5N463-F1
#
_cell.length_a   1.000
_cell.length_b   1.000
_cell.length_c   1.000
_cell.angle_alpha   90.00
_cell.angle_beta   90.00
_cell.angle_gamma   90.00
#
_symmetry.space_group_name_H-M   'P 1'
#
loop_
_entity.id
_entity.type
_entity.pdbx_description
1 polymer ?
#
loop_
_entity_poly.entity_id
_entity_poly.type
_entity_poly.pdbx_seq_one_letter_code
_entity_poly.pdbx_strand_id
1 'polypeptide(L)'
;MYVRNRVDLYNFDRCDGSINYKQYYMTPMDTASYWDWDKKADICFSPNDSLLYMSNFYTVYQIDINDTAIYNGLFIHGPDTLLDYFPEYDLMGLAPNGKIYIGNWHGIRGNMSYIDKPNVKGLGCDFKPRDLNKPTTTT
;
A
#
# COMPACT_ATOMS: atom_id res chain seq x y z
N MET A 1 14.24 6.53 -16.40
CA MET A 1 13.11 7.46 -16.25
C MET A 1 12.21 6.92 -15.14
N TYR A 2 11.98 7.68 -14.07
CA TYR A 2 11.11 7.26 -12.96
C TYR A 2 9.64 7.33 -13.39
N VAL A 3 8.86 6.27 -13.14
CA VAL A 3 7.44 6.19 -13.48
C VAL A 3 6.64 6.14 -12.17
N ARG A 4 5.85 7.19 -11.91
CA ARG A 4 5.19 7.45 -10.61
C ARG A 4 4.27 6.31 -10.13
N ASN A 5 3.70 5.53 -11.02
CA ASN A 5 2.71 4.49 -10.71
C ASN A 5 3.19 3.05 -10.98
N ARG A 6 4.49 2.85 -11.26
CA ARG A 6 5.11 1.55 -11.56
C ARG A 6 5.66 0.81 -10.34
N VAL A 7 5.47 -0.49 -10.21
CA VAL A 7 6.12 -1.34 -9.20
C VAL A 7 6.92 -2.42 -9.92
N ASP A 8 8.23 -2.51 -9.67
CA ASP A 8 9.10 -3.52 -10.26
C ASP A 8 9.23 -4.73 -9.34
N LEU A 9 9.05 -5.93 -9.91
CA LEU A 9 9.17 -7.20 -9.21
C LEU A 9 10.44 -7.92 -9.66
N TYR A 10 11.25 -8.30 -8.68
CA TYR A 10 12.49 -9.04 -8.87
C TYR A 10 12.42 -10.36 -8.11
N ASN A 11 13.08 -11.39 -8.65
CA ASN A 11 13.34 -12.64 -7.95
C ASN A 11 14.76 -12.58 -7.37
N PHE A 12 14.90 -12.87 -6.09
CA PHE A 12 16.18 -13.02 -5.42
C PHE A 12 16.41 -14.50 -5.09
N ASP A 13 17.49 -15.08 -5.60
CA ASP A 13 17.91 -16.43 -5.24
C ASP A 13 18.95 -16.36 -4.11
N ARG A 14 18.62 -16.94 -2.96
CA ARG A 14 19.49 -16.96 -1.78
C ARG A 14 20.68 -17.91 -1.91
N CYS A 15 20.64 -18.87 -2.86
CA CYS A 15 21.68 -19.88 -3.03
C CYS A 15 22.92 -19.30 -3.74
N ASP A 16 22.71 -18.46 -4.74
CA ASP A 16 23.79 -17.84 -5.53
C ASP A 16 23.85 -16.31 -5.40
N GLY A 17 22.86 -15.70 -4.73
CA GLY A 17 22.76 -14.26 -4.54
C GLY A 17 22.29 -13.49 -5.78
N SER A 18 21.79 -14.18 -6.81
CA SER A 18 21.34 -13.54 -8.05
C SER A 18 20.03 -12.78 -7.87
N ILE A 19 19.93 -11.62 -8.52
CA ILE A 19 18.71 -10.82 -8.61
C ILE A 19 18.30 -10.75 -10.08
N ASN A 20 17.15 -11.33 -10.40
CA ASN A 20 16.62 -11.40 -11.75
C ASN A 20 15.33 -10.60 -11.85
N TYR A 21 15.24 -9.73 -12.85
CA TYR A 21 14.00 -9.01 -13.13
C TYR A 21 12.90 -9.98 -13.56
N LYS A 22 11.73 -9.90 -12.91
CA LYS A 22 10.56 -10.75 -13.22
C LYS A 22 9.58 -10.00 -14.12
N GLN A 23 8.96 -8.94 -13.59
CA GLN A 23 8.04 -8.07 -14.34
C GLN A 23 7.79 -6.74 -13.62
N TYR A 24 6.89 -5.92 -14.13
CA TYR A 24 6.40 -4.73 -13.46
C TYR A 24 4.88 -4.66 -13.50
N TYR A 25 4.30 -3.95 -12.54
CA TYR A 25 2.88 -3.63 -12.50
C TYR A 25 2.68 -2.13 -12.49
N MET A 26 1.51 -1.72 -12.97
CA MET A 26 1.08 -0.34 -13.04
C MET A 26 -0.20 -0.21 -12.22
N THR A 27 -0.22 0.84 -11.42
CA THR A 27 -1.42 1.26 -10.68
C THR A 27 -2.06 2.46 -11.35
N PRO A 28 -3.38 2.70 -11.18
CA PRO A 28 -4.00 3.93 -11.66
C PRO A 28 -3.28 5.17 -11.11
N MET A 29 -3.22 6.22 -11.93
CA MET A 29 -2.67 7.52 -11.54
C MET A 29 -3.79 8.55 -11.54
N ASP A 30 -3.96 9.27 -10.44
CA ASP A 30 -4.90 10.38 -10.36
C ASP A 30 -4.21 11.66 -10.83
N THR A 31 -4.52 12.05 -12.07
CA THR A 31 -4.00 13.29 -12.68
C THR A 31 -4.92 14.49 -12.49
N ALA A 32 -6.08 14.31 -11.85
CA ALA A 32 -7.10 15.35 -11.73
C ALA A 32 -7.13 15.96 -10.33
N SER A 33 -7.13 15.13 -9.28
CA SER A 33 -7.37 15.57 -7.91
C SER A 33 -6.09 16.04 -7.20
N TYR A 34 -4.95 15.40 -7.46
CA TYR A 34 -3.68 15.67 -6.78
C TYR A 34 -2.47 15.29 -7.65
N TRP A 35 -2.45 15.76 -8.90
CA TRP A 35 -1.49 15.34 -9.95
C TRP A 35 -0.01 15.35 -9.53
N ASP A 36 0.41 16.31 -8.71
CA ASP A 36 1.80 16.45 -8.22
C ASP A 36 2.09 15.66 -6.95
N TRP A 37 1.05 15.24 -6.23
CA TRP A 37 1.15 14.52 -4.94
C TRP A 37 0.70 13.06 -5.02
N ASP A 38 0.33 12.58 -6.20
CA ASP A 38 0.23 11.13 -6.49
C ASP A 38 1.63 10.51 -6.58
N LYS A 39 2.32 10.49 -5.43
CA LYS A 39 3.65 9.93 -5.24
C LYS A 39 3.53 8.68 -4.39
N LYS A 40 4.29 7.65 -4.75
CA LYS A 40 4.40 6.42 -3.98
C LYS A 40 4.87 6.73 -2.57
N ALA A 41 4.21 6.12 -1.59
CA ALA A 41 4.61 6.15 -0.21
C ALA A 41 5.33 4.84 0.15
N ASP A 42 4.65 3.69 0.08
CA ASP A 42 5.28 2.41 0.44
C ASP A 42 4.69 1.20 -0.30
N ILE A 43 5.29 0.02 -0.10
CA ILE A 43 4.82 -1.29 -0.55
C ILE A 43 4.92 -2.34 0.56
N CYS A 44 4.01 -3.32 0.59
CA CYS A 44 4.06 -4.42 1.56
C CYS A 44 3.42 -5.69 0.98
N PHE A 45 4.09 -6.85 1.13
CA PHE A 45 3.53 -8.13 0.74
C PHE A 45 2.47 -8.61 1.75
N SER A 46 1.45 -9.29 1.22
CA SER A 46 0.54 -10.10 2.03
C SER A 46 1.29 -11.26 2.71
N PRO A 47 0.84 -11.77 3.87
CA PRO A 47 1.48 -12.86 4.59
C PRO A 47 1.80 -14.13 3.79
N ASN A 48 1.08 -14.41 2.70
CA ASN A 48 1.28 -15.60 1.87
C ASN A 48 2.01 -15.29 0.54
N ASP A 49 2.59 -14.11 0.40
CA ASP A 49 3.33 -13.64 -0.78
C ASP A 49 2.54 -13.69 -2.11
N SER A 50 1.20 -13.73 -2.07
CA SER A 50 0.38 -13.77 -3.30
C SER A 50 -0.12 -12.40 -3.76
N LEU A 51 -0.25 -11.45 -2.82
CA LEU A 51 -0.71 -10.10 -3.08
C LEU A 51 0.34 -9.10 -2.59
N LEU A 52 0.46 -7.98 -3.29
CA LEU A 52 1.30 -6.85 -2.91
C LEU A 52 0.42 -5.63 -2.76
N TYR A 53 0.57 -4.92 -1.65
CA TYR A 53 -0.08 -3.63 -1.44
C TYR A 53 0.91 -2.53 -1.77
N MET A 54 0.42 -1.50 -2.46
CA MET A 54 1.17 -0.29 -2.77
C MET A 54 0.30 0.91 -2.42
N SER A 55 0.86 1.87 -1.69
CA SER A 55 0.21 3.14 -1.42
C SER A 55 0.91 4.27 -2.16
N ASN A 56 0.10 5.20 -2.66
CA ASN A 56 0.54 6.59 -2.78
C ASN A 56 0.05 7.34 -1.53
N PHE A 57 0.32 8.64 -1.43
CA PHE A 57 -0.12 9.44 -0.28
C PHE A 57 -1.65 9.47 -0.06
N TYR A 58 -2.46 9.13 -1.06
CA TYR A 58 -3.92 9.26 -0.98
C TYR A 58 -4.69 7.95 -1.14
N THR A 59 -4.07 6.93 -1.74
CA THR A 59 -4.74 5.73 -2.24
C THR A 59 -3.91 4.50 -1.95
N VAL A 60 -4.58 3.44 -1.51
CA VAL A 60 -4.03 2.09 -1.38
C VAL A 60 -4.54 1.23 -2.53
N TYR A 61 -3.60 0.61 -3.24
CA TYR A 61 -3.85 -0.36 -4.28
C TYR A 61 -3.39 -1.75 -3.84
N GLN A 62 -4.07 -2.77 -4.37
CA GLN A 62 -3.70 -4.18 -4.24
C GLN A 62 -3.32 -4.72 -5.62
N ILE A 63 -2.20 -5.42 -5.69
CA ILE A 63 -1.60 -5.99 -6.89
C ILE A 63 -1.55 -7.51 -6.70
N ASP A 64 -1.99 -8.26 -7.70
CA ASP A 64 -1.86 -9.72 -7.72
C ASP A 64 -0.57 -10.10 -8.43
N ILE A 65 0.41 -10.63 -7.71
CA ILE A 65 1.74 -10.83 -8.29
C ILE A 65 1.85 -12.08 -9.18
N ASN A 66 0.77 -12.85 -9.29
CA ASN A 66 0.67 -14.02 -10.16
C ASN A 66 -0.12 -13.72 -11.44
N ASP A 67 -0.72 -12.54 -11.53
CA ASP A 67 -1.36 -12.06 -12.76
C ASP A 67 -0.30 -11.71 -13.82
N THR A 68 -0.67 -11.89 -15.09
CA THR A 68 0.16 -11.52 -16.24
C THR A 68 -0.19 -10.12 -16.76
N ALA A 69 -1.32 -9.55 -16.34
CA ALA A 69 -1.71 -8.20 -16.70
C ALA A 69 -0.84 -7.17 -15.97
N ILE A 70 -0.18 -6.30 -16.73
CA ILE A 70 0.61 -5.19 -16.20
C ILE A 70 -0.28 -4.19 -15.43
N TYR A 71 -1.51 -3.97 -15.89
CA TYR A 71 -2.47 -3.04 -15.28
C TYR A 71 -3.44 -3.80 -14.36
N ASN A 72 -2.98 -4.24 -13.19
CA ASN A 72 -3.77 -5.01 -12.25
C ASN A 72 -3.90 -4.38 -10.85
N GLY A 73 -3.45 -3.13 -10.68
CA GLY A 73 -3.60 -2.39 -9.44
C GLY A 73 -5.06 -2.12 -9.12
N LEU A 74 -5.64 -2.90 -8.21
CA LEU A 74 -7.01 -2.78 -7.76
C LEU A 74 -7.11 -1.73 -6.66
N PHE A 75 -7.98 -0.74 -6.84
CA PHE A 75 -8.28 0.26 -5.82
C PHE A 75 -8.88 -0.42 -4.57
N ILE A 76 -8.29 -0.15 -3.40
CA ILE A 76 -8.79 -0.65 -2.11
C ILE A 76 -9.42 0.48 -1.30
N HIS A 77 -8.72 1.59 -1.14
CA HIS A 77 -9.20 2.71 -0.33
C HIS A 77 -8.51 4.01 -0.73
N GLY A 78 -9.22 5.13 -0.55
CA GLY A 78 -8.75 6.48 -0.83
C GLY A 78 -9.05 7.44 0.32
N PRO A 79 -9.07 8.75 0.10
CA PRO A 79 -9.42 9.70 1.16
C PRO A 79 -10.88 9.52 1.61
N ASP A 80 -11.10 9.41 2.92
CA ASP A 80 -12.43 9.33 3.57
C ASP A 80 -12.84 10.65 4.24
N THR A 81 -12.06 11.70 3.99
CA THR A 81 -12.29 13.09 4.42
C THR A 81 -12.07 14.03 3.24
N LEU A 82 -12.30 15.32 3.45
CA LEU A 82 -11.75 16.34 2.55
C LEU A 82 -10.21 16.17 2.46
N LEU A 83 -9.65 16.41 1.27
CA LEU A 83 -8.23 16.20 0.98
C LEU A 83 -7.32 16.95 1.95
N ASP A 84 -7.64 18.21 2.26
CA ASP A 84 -6.86 19.05 3.19
C ASP A 84 -6.78 18.50 4.62
N TYR A 85 -7.66 17.56 4.98
CA TYR A 85 -7.73 16.94 6.32
C TYR A 85 -7.37 15.45 6.30
N PHE A 86 -7.03 14.93 5.12
CA PHE A 86 -6.58 13.56 4.98
C PHE A 86 -5.14 13.49 5.47
N PRO A 87 -4.80 12.59 6.42
CA PRO A 87 -3.47 12.57 7.05
C PRO A 87 -2.37 12.03 6.12
N GLU A 88 -2.77 11.59 4.91
CA GLU A 88 -1.96 10.92 3.90
C GLU A 88 -1.43 9.56 4.37
N TYR A 89 -1.44 8.57 3.48
CA TYR A 89 -0.86 7.26 3.79
C TYR A 89 0.66 7.32 3.74
N ASP A 90 1.29 6.64 4.69
CA ASP A 90 2.73 6.40 4.70
C ASP A 90 3.02 5.02 5.27
N LEU A 91 4.25 4.52 5.12
CA LEU A 91 4.82 3.31 5.73
C LEU A 91 3.83 2.14 5.98
N MET A 92 3.99 1.05 5.24
CA MET A 92 3.22 -0.18 5.40
C MET A 92 4.05 -1.28 6.06
N GLY A 93 3.51 -1.87 7.13
CA GLY A 93 4.19 -2.91 7.89
C GLY A 93 3.32 -4.14 8.09
N LEU A 94 3.81 -5.29 7.66
CA LEU A 94 3.23 -6.59 8.02
C LEU A 94 3.55 -6.90 9.49
N ALA A 95 2.53 -7.01 10.31
CA ALA A 95 2.67 -7.34 11.72
C ALA A 95 2.57 -8.86 11.97
N PRO A 96 3.08 -9.35 13.12
CA PRO A 96 3.03 -10.78 13.48
C PRO A 96 1.62 -11.38 13.56
N ASN A 97 0.59 -10.55 13.74
CA ASN A 97 -0.81 -10.99 13.74
C ASN A 97 -1.39 -11.19 12.33
N GLY A 98 -0.58 -11.05 11.28
CA GLY A 98 -0.97 -11.25 9.89
C GLY A 98 -1.72 -10.07 9.27
N LYS A 99 -1.80 -8.92 9.95
CA LYS A 99 -2.40 -7.68 9.42
C LYS A 99 -1.33 -6.75 8.86
N ILE A 100 -1.69 -5.90 7.90
CA ILE A 100 -0.81 -4.85 7.41
C ILE A 100 -1.27 -3.52 8.02
N TYR A 101 -0.41 -2.89 8.81
CA TYR A 101 -0.66 -1.57 9.38
C TYR A 101 -0.09 -0.48 8.48
N ILE A 102 -0.79 0.64 8.42
CA ILE A 102 -0.47 1.75 7.52
C ILE A 102 -0.31 3.00 8.40
N GLY A 103 0.88 3.57 8.34
CA GLY A 103 1.21 4.84 8.97
C GLY A 103 0.55 6.02 8.25
N ASN A 104 0.75 7.21 8.79
CA ASN A 104 0.37 8.44 8.12
C ASN A 104 1.58 9.37 8.02
N TRP A 105 1.68 10.11 6.93
CA TRP A 105 2.74 11.10 6.72
C TRP A 105 2.58 12.27 7.70
N HIS A 106 1.34 12.74 7.89
CA HIS A 106 1.03 13.81 8.82
C HIS A 106 0.55 13.31 10.19
N GLY A 107 1.01 13.97 11.24
CA GLY A 107 0.60 13.73 12.63
C GLY A 107 -0.78 14.28 13.01
N ILE A 108 -1.58 14.74 12.03
CA ILE A 108 -2.89 15.40 12.24
C ILE A 108 -3.88 14.44 12.93
N ARG A 109 -3.69 13.12 12.80
CA ARG A 109 -4.54 12.10 13.43
C ARG A 109 -3.72 11.11 14.25
N GLY A 110 -4.24 10.82 15.45
CA GLY A 110 -3.70 9.81 16.36
C GLY A 110 -4.06 8.38 15.97
N ASN A 111 -4.75 8.17 14.84
CA ASN A 111 -5.27 6.87 14.42
C ASN A 111 -4.52 6.37 13.18
N MET A 112 -4.31 5.06 13.07
CA MET A 112 -3.72 4.38 11.91
C MET A 112 -4.76 3.50 11.23
N SER A 113 -4.58 3.28 9.93
CA SER A 113 -5.39 2.34 9.16
C SER A 113 -4.70 0.98 9.10
N TYR A 114 -5.45 -0.07 8.83
CA TYR A 114 -4.86 -1.39 8.59
C TYR A 114 -5.72 -2.23 7.64
N ILE A 115 -5.11 -3.28 7.08
CA ILE A 115 -5.78 -4.31 6.28
C ILE A 115 -5.93 -5.55 7.15
N ASP A 116 -7.17 -5.97 7.41
CA ASP A 116 -7.47 -7.06 8.35
C ASP A 116 -7.21 -8.45 7.75
N LYS A 117 -7.49 -8.63 6.46
CA LYS A 117 -7.39 -9.91 5.75
C LYS A 117 -6.52 -9.78 4.49
N PRO A 118 -5.21 -9.50 4.62
CA PRO A 118 -4.36 -9.12 3.49
C PRO A 118 -4.16 -10.21 2.43
N ASN A 119 -4.50 -11.46 2.71
CA ASN A 119 -4.46 -12.56 1.72
C ASN A 119 -5.72 -12.61 0.84
N VAL A 120 -6.73 -11.77 1.07
CA VAL A 120 -8.00 -11.79 0.34
C VAL A 120 -8.03 -10.67 -0.69
N LYS A 121 -8.34 -11.01 -1.95
CA LYS A 121 -8.38 -10.05 -3.05
C LYS A 121 -9.59 -9.11 -2.94
N GLY A 122 -9.41 -7.85 -3.33
CA GLY A 122 -10.42 -6.80 -3.38
C GLY A 122 -10.99 -6.41 -2.03
N LEU A 123 -12.28 -6.03 -2.01
CA LEU A 123 -12.97 -5.57 -0.80
C LEU A 123 -12.98 -6.60 0.34
N GLY A 124 -12.76 -7.88 0.02
CA GLY A 124 -12.60 -8.94 1.02
C GLY A 124 -11.35 -8.80 1.91
N CYS A 125 -10.38 -7.96 1.54
CA CYS A 125 -9.21 -7.66 2.38
C CYS A 125 -9.58 -6.90 3.67
N ASP A 126 -10.80 -6.34 3.71
CA ASP A 126 -11.38 -5.69 4.89
C ASP A 126 -10.51 -4.57 5.44
N PHE A 127 -10.34 -3.51 4.62
CA PHE A 127 -9.62 -2.31 4.99
C PHE A 127 -10.34 -1.58 6.14
N LYS A 128 -9.59 -1.24 7.19
CA LYS A 128 -10.08 -0.54 8.39
C LYS A 128 -9.49 0.87 8.44
N PRO A 129 -10.23 1.90 8.01
CA PRO A 129 -9.75 3.28 8.05
C PRO A 129 -9.73 3.79 9.49
N ARG A 130 -8.58 4.31 9.93
CA ARG A 130 -8.44 5.05 11.22
C ARG A 130 -8.95 4.29 12.46
N ASP A 131 -8.87 2.96 12.46
CA ASP A 131 -9.47 2.09 13.48
C ASP A 131 -8.51 1.79 14.64
N LEU A 132 -7.20 2.06 14.49
CA LEU A 132 -6.22 1.85 15.55
C LEU A 132 -5.71 3.17 16.14
N ASN A 133 -5.98 3.42 17.43
CA ASN A 133 -5.35 4.54 18.15
C ASN A 133 -3.87 4.25 18.42
N LYS A 134 -3.00 5.22 18.15
CA LYS A 134 -1.60 5.20 18.55
C LYS A 134 -1.51 5.22 20.09
N PRO A 135 -0.62 4.44 20.71
CA PRO A 135 -0.41 4.51 22.15
C PRO A 135 0.04 5.93 22.53
N THR A 136 -0.68 6.58 23.45
CA THR A 136 -0.25 7.86 24.02
C THR A 136 0.45 7.58 25.35
N THR A 137 1.66 8.11 25.53
CA THR A 137 2.25 8.19 26.87
C THR A 137 1.45 9.21 27.65
N THR A 138 0.64 8.76 28.60
CA THR A 138 0.04 9.65 29.60
C THR A 138 1.17 10.06 30.55
N THR A 139 1.62 11.31 30.44
CA THR A 139 2.46 11.98 31.45
C THR A 139 1.60 12.79 32.39
#